data_AF-A0AAP3E1P7-F1
#
_entry.id   AF-A0AAP3E1P7-F1
#
_cell.length_a   1.000
_cell.length_b   1.000
_cell.length_c   1.000
_cell.angle_alpha   90.00
_cell.angle_beta   90.00
_cell.angle_gamma   90.00
#
_symmetry.space_group_name_H-M   'P 1'
#
loop_
_entity.id
_entity.type
_entity.pdbx_description
1 polymer ?
#
loop_
_entity_poly.entity_id
_entity_poly.type
_entity_poly.pdbx_seq_one_letter_code
_entity_poly.pdbx_strand_id
1 'polypeptide(L)' 'MTTLAFDDDGVDVVYEGTEFRLEKPLIEEAIEKQYHDVTDHEVLQIIDKDPNLQGEPRRIGDILS' A
#
# COMPACT_ATOMS: atom_id res chain seq x y z
N MET A 1 -6.19 12.70 4.39
CA MET A 1 -6.35 11.42 5.12
C MET A 1 -6.32 10.33 4.08
N THR A 2 -5.31 9.48 4.12
CA THR A 2 -5.14 8.39 3.16
C THR A 2 -5.75 7.13 3.76
N THR A 3 -6.50 6.37 2.97
CA THR A 3 -7.04 5.07 3.39
C THR A 3 -6.60 4.02 2.39
N LEU A 4 -6.08 2.92 2.90
CA LEU A 4 -5.66 1.75 2.13
C LEU A 4 -6.54 0.57 2.52
N ALA A 5 -7.10 -0.09 1.52
CA ALA A 5 -7.76 -1.37 1.67
C ALA A 5 -7.00 -2.40 0.83
N PHE A 6 -6.52 -3.45 1.49
CA PHE A 6 -5.68 -4.48 0.88
C PHE A 6 -6.52 -5.71 0.56
N ASP A 7 -6.28 -6.31 -0.61
CA ASP A 7 -6.75 -7.64 -0.99
C ASP A 7 -5.64 -8.42 -1.73
N ASP A 8 -5.93 -9.64 -2.18
CA ASP A 8 -4.96 -10.52 -2.86
C ASP A 8 -4.46 -9.99 -4.21
N ASP A 9 -5.23 -9.11 -4.85
CA ASP A 9 -4.98 -8.59 -6.20
C ASP A 9 -4.43 -7.15 -6.20
N GLY A 10 -4.41 -6.46 -5.06
CA GLY A 10 -3.82 -5.13 -4.92
C GLY A 10 -4.42 -4.29 -3.79
N VAL A 11 -4.31 -2.97 -3.93
CA VAL A 11 -4.69 -2.01 -2.90
C VAL A 11 -5.62 -0.96 -3.47
N ASP A 12 -6.81 -0.84 -2.88
CA ASP A 12 -7.70 0.30 -3.13
C ASP A 12 -7.27 1.47 -2.26
N VAL A 13 -7.04 2.61 -2.90
CA VAL A 13 -6.47 3.81 -2.30
C VAL A 13 -7.47 4.95 -2.38
N VAL A 14 -7.72 5.59 -1.24
CA VAL A 14 -8.37 6.89 -1.18
C VAL A 14 -7.34 7.91 -0.72
N TYR A 15 -6.91 8.79 -1.63
CA TYR A 15 -5.92 9.83 -1.37
C TYR A 15 -6.47 11.20 -1.78
N GLU A 16 -6.55 12.14 -0.84
CA GLU A 16 -7.07 13.50 -1.07
C GLU A 16 -8.44 13.55 -1.78
N GLY A 17 -9.30 12.56 -1.53
CA GLY A 17 -10.62 12.44 -2.17
C GLY A 17 -10.60 11.85 -3.59
N THR A 18 -9.42 11.42 -4.06
CA THR A 18 -9.25 10.64 -5.29
C THR A 18 -9.20 9.16 -4.94
N GLU A 19 -10.05 8.37 -5.58
CA GLU A 19 -10.10 6.92 -5.43
C GLU A 19 -9.44 6.26 -6.64
N PHE A 20 -8.49 5.38 -6.40
CA PHE A 20 -7.82 4.60 -7.44
C PHE A 20 -7.33 3.27 -6.88
N ARG A 21 -7.01 2.35 -7.78
CA ARG A 21 -6.46 1.05 -7.42
C ARG A 21 -5.01 0.94 -7.84
N LEU A 22 -4.17 0.49 -6.92
CA LEU A 22 -2.82 0.03 -7.20
C LEU A 22 -2.87 -1.48 -7.36
N GLU A 23 -2.72 -1.95 -8.59
CA GLU A 23 -2.68 -3.39 -8.85
C GLU A 23 -1.40 -3.99 -8.25
N LYS A 24 -1.52 -5.22 -7.73
CA LYS A 24 -0.40 -6.02 -7.24
C LYS A 24 0.87 -5.93 -8.10
N PRO A 25 0.85 -6.19 -9.43
CA PRO A 25 2.06 -6.10 -10.26
C PRO A 25 2.72 -4.72 -10.24
N LEU A 26 1.95 -3.63 -10.15
CA LEU A 26 2.50 -2.28 -10.10
C LEU A 26 3.22 -2.01 -8.78
N ILE A 27 2.69 -2.55 -7.68
CA ILE A 27 3.31 -2.44 -6.35
C ILE A 27 4.60 -3.25 -6.30
N GLU A 28 4.57 -4.49 -6.81
CA GLU A 28 5.74 -5.37 -6.85
C GLU A 28 6.86 -4.78 -7.72
N GLU A 29 6.51 -4.18 -8.87
CA GLU A 29 7.46 -3.50 -9.75
C GLU A 29 8.05 -2.24 -9.09
N ALA A 30 7.21 -1.43 -8.44
CA ALA A 30 7.67 -0.19 -7.81
C ALA A 30 8.59 -0.41 -6.60
N ILE A 31 8.38 -1.48 -5.83
CA ILE A 31 9.11 -1.75 -4.58
C ILE A 31 10.20 -2.82 -4.78
N GLU A 32 10.16 -3.55 -5.89
CA GLU A 32 11.02 -4.69 -6.19
C GLU A 32 10.92 -5.80 -5.13
N LYS A 33 9.70 -6.03 -4.61
CA LYS A 33 9.38 -7.04 -3.59
C LYS A 33 8.12 -7.81 -3.95
N GLN A 34 7.99 -9.01 -3.40
CA GLN A 34 6.72 -9.75 -3.48
C GLN A 34 5.65 -9.00 -2.69
N TYR A 35 4.43 -8.95 -3.22
CA TYR A 35 3.34 -8.16 -2.66
C TYR A 35 3.05 -8.46 -1.19
N HIS A 36 3.09 -9.73 -0.77
CA HIS A 36 2.87 -10.09 0.63
C HIS A 36 4.00 -9.66 1.58
N ASP A 37 5.20 -9.38 1.06
CA ASP A 37 6.35 -8.91 1.83
C ASP A 37 6.42 -7.38 1.91
N VAL A 38 5.65 -6.67 1.08
CA VAL A 38 5.51 -5.22 1.11
C VAL A 38 4.77 -4.79 2.37
N THR A 39 5.12 -3.62 2.90
CA THR A 39 4.43 -3.00 4.05
C THR A 39 3.45 -1.91 3.63
N ASP A 40 2.45 -1.66 4.47
CA ASP A 40 1.52 -0.53 4.32
C ASP A 40 2.24 0.82 4.19
N HIS A 41 3.34 1.00 4.91
CA HIS A 41 4.18 2.19 4.85
C HIS A 41 4.86 2.37 3.50
N GLU A 42 5.35 1.29 2.89
CA GLU A 42 5.96 1.36 1.55
C GLU A 42 4.92 1.67 0.49
N VAL A 43 3.70 1.13 0.59
CA VAL A 43 2.59 1.50 -0.31
C VAL A 43 2.24 2.98 -0.16
N LEU A 44 2.17 3.49 1.08
CA LEU A 44 1.97 4.92 1.33
C LEU A 44 3.05 5.80 0.69
N GLN A 45 4.31 5.37 0.70
CA GLN A 45 5.43 6.11 0.09
C GLN A 45 5.39 6.14 -1.45
N ILE A 46 4.68 5.21 -2.10
CA ILE A 46 4.41 5.29 -3.55
C ILE A 46 3.40 6.41 -3.85
N ILE A 47 2.40 6.56 -2.98
CA ILE A 47 1.26 7.46 -3.18
C ILE A 47 1.63 8.90 -2.79
N ASP A 48 2.28 9.06 -1.64
CA ASP A 48 2.67 10.33 -1.05
C ASP A 48 4.18 10.30 -0.77
N LYS A 49 4.88 11.38 -1.11
CA LYS A 49 6.32 11.50 -0.92
C LYS A 49 6.72 11.80 0.53
N ASP A 50 5.79 12.31 1.33
CA ASP A 50 5.99 12.57 2.76
C ASP A 50 4.76 12.13 3.55
N PRO A 51 4.44 10.82 3.53
CA PRO A 51 3.26 10.31 4.20
C PRO A 51 3.40 10.46 5.71
N ASN A 52 2.32 10.83 6.38
CA ASN A 52 2.28 10.79 7.83
C ASN A 52 2.17 9.34 8.32
N LEU A 53 3.32 8.67 8.40
CA LEU A 53 3.45 7.30 8.88
C LEU A 53 3.22 7.26 10.39
N GLN A 54 2.23 6.48 10.83
CA GLN A 54 1.91 6.31 12.24
C GLN A 54 1.97 4.83 12.61
N GLY A 55 2.58 4.54 13.76
CA GLY A 55 2.74 3.17 14.25
C GLY A 55 3.93 2.45 13.62
N GLU A 56 3.95 1.13 13.77
CA GLU A 56 4.95 0.25 13.16
C GLU A 56 4.44 -0.23 11.78
N PRO A 57 5.34 -0.36 10.78
CA PRO A 57 4.98 -0.89 9.48
C PRO A 57 4.49 -2.34 9.59
N ARG A 58 3.41 -2.66 8.89
CA ARG A 58 2.83 -4.01 8.85
C ARG A 58 2.86 -4.55 7.43
N ARG A 59 3.22 -5.83 7.27
CA ARG A 59 3.25 -6.45 5.95
C ARG A 59 1.84 -6.69 5.45
N ILE A 60 1.65 -6.59 4.14
CA ILE A 60 0.38 -6.90 3.49
C ILE A 60 -0.04 -8.33 3.79
N GLY A 61 0.89 -9.29 3.78
CA GLY A 61 0.59 -10.68 4.17
C GLY A 61 0.03 -10.82 5.60
N ASP A 62 0.51 -10.00 6.53
CA ASP A 62 0.00 -9.99 7.91
C ASP A 62 -1.37 -9.30 8.02
N ILE A 63 -1.68 -8.37 7.11
CA ILE A 63 -2.96 -7.64 7.07
C ILE A 63 -4.08 -8.51 6.45
N LEU A 64 -3.74 -9.34 5.45
CA LEU A 64 -4.66 -10.25 4.78
C LEU A 64 -4.95 -11.54 5.57
N SER A 65 -4.18 -11.81 6.64
CA SER A 65 -4.27 -13.03 7.46
C SER A 65 -5.44 -13.05 8.43
#